data_AF-A0A7J7RAI4-F1
#
_entry.id   AF-A0A7J7RAI4-F1
#
_cell.length_a   1.000
_cell.length_b   1.000
_cell.length_c   1.000
_cell.angle_alpha   90.00
_cell.angle_beta   90.00
_cell.angle_gamma   90.00
#
_symmetry.space_group_name_H-M   'P 1'
#
loop_
_entity.id
_entity.type
_entity.pdbx_description
1 polymer ?
#
loop_
_entity_poly.entity_id
_entity_poly.type
_entity_poly.pdbx_seq_one_letter_code
_entity_poly.pdbx_strand_id
1 'polypeptide(L)'
;MEAAGVYPVDILEDDPEGYRKAALAYYARLREGAQPCTEVFSLPTGEQVKLEVSSVCFCTVHRDEPQHQILVLVNPQATKTVVAVYIKESWWPPEDVLRTSDPARGGLMKVQSFGERIVLFILNVVIFGRLERKLDDDDMFFLPHSVKEEAKILWRDGAAVGFYTTKMKGSLCGDGLGVCYLLPVLDTVFVRRKHRRQGLGVAMLRDFCATFREDEALGVSWPISPAMYQVCRKFLSAHPEERGRLWEVEPPGAWGQRGSIWLKVQLQQSRLPDRESHEKSTLWPGCFWCRSRKRRWISTDPAAAAGTKQE
;
A
#
# COMPACT_ATOMS: atom_id res chain seq x y z
N MET A 1 -17.30 11.82 -25.60
CA MET A 1 -16.26 12.85 -25.35
C MET A 1 -15.98 12.82 -23.87
N GLU A 2 -14.97 12.06 -23.44
CA GLU A 2 -14.46 12.17 -22.07
C GLU A 2 -13.80 13.56 -21.96
N ALA A 3 -14.27 14.38 -21.02
CA ALA A 3 -13.49 15.53 -20.61
C ALA A 3 -12.11 14.99 -20.17
N ALA A 4 -11.02 15.60 -20.64
CA ALA A 4 -9.69 15.33 -20.13
C ALA A 4 -9.69 15.69 -18.63
N GLY A 5 -10.03 14.70 -17.82
CA GLY A 5 -10.33 14.89 -16.40
C GLY A 5 -9.05 15.21 -15.67
N VAL A 6 -9.01 16.33 -14.98
CA VAL A 6 -7.91 16.63 -14.08
C VAL A 6 -8.08 15.77 -12.83
N TYR A 7 -7.11 14.92 -12.51
CA TYR A 7 -7.20 14.00 -11.37
C TYR A 7 -6.49 14.56 -10.13
N PRO A 8 -6.81 14.07 -8.91
CA PRO A 8 -6.25 14.60 -7.68
C PRO A 8 -4.73 14.71 -7.68
N VAL A 9 -4.03 13.67 -8.12
CA VAL A 9 -2.55 13.64 -8.12
C VAL A 9 -1.93 14.69 -9.05
N ASP A 10 -2.68 15.20 -10.02
CA ASP A 10 -2.22 16.19 -11.01
C ASP A 10 -2.36 17.64 -10.50
N ILE A 11 -3.17 17.88 -9.45
CA ILE A 11 -3.49 19.22 -8.92
C ILE A 11 -3.08 19.43 -7.48
N LEU A 12 -2.59 18.39 -6.82
CA LEU A 12 -2.09 18.48 -5.47
C LEU A 12 -0.70 19.12 -5.48
N GLU A 13 -0.62 20.22 -4.76
CA GLU A 13 0.62 20.86 -4.34
C GLU A 13 1.20 20.09 -3.15
N ASP A 14 2.48 20.28 -2.84
CA ASP A 14 3.12 19.59 -1.71
C ASP A 14 2.85 20.32 -0.39
N ASP A 15 1.56 20.43 -0.02
CA ASP A 15 1.07 21.14 1.18
C ASP A 15 0.17 20.24 2.06
N PRO A 16 0.76 19.27 2.79
CA PRO A 16 -0.01 18.36 3.65
C PRO A 16 -0.80 19.09 4.75
N GLU A 17 -0.28 20.21 5.25
CA GLU A 17 -0.91 21.00 6.32
C GLU A 17 -2.14 21.75 5.82
N GLY A 18 -2.08 22.34 4.62
CA GLY A 18 -3.24 22.96 3.97
C GLY A 18 -4.37 21.95 3.77
N TYR A 19 -4.06 20.75 3.29
CA TYR A 19 -5.07 19.69 3.13
C TYR A 19 -5.65 19.21 4.45
N ARG A 20 -4.82 19.07 5.49
CA ARG A 20 -5.28 18.75 6.86
C ARG A 20 -6.23 19.82 7.37
N LYS A 21 -5.88 21.10 7.22
CA LYS A 21 -6.71 22.23 7.67
C LYS A 21 -8.04 22.26 6.94
N ALA A 22 -8.05 22.04 5.63
CA ALA A 22 -9.28 21.96 4.83
C ALA A 22 -10.18 20.79 5.26
N ALA A 23 -9.60 19.62 5.52
CA ALA A 23 -10.33 18.45 6.01
C ALA A 23 -10.92 18.68 7.42
N LEU A 24 -10.17 19.30 8.33
CA LEU A 24 -10.65 19.67 9.67
C LEU A 24 -11.78 20.69 9.61
N ALA A 25 -11.64 21.73 8.76
CA ALA A 25 -12.68 22.73 8.55
C ALA A 25 -13.97 22.11 7.99
N TYR A 26 -13.85 21.21 7.02
CA TYR A 26 -14.99 20.46 6.48
C TYR A 26 -15.68 19.60 7.55
N TYR A 27 -14.90 18.84 8.33
CA TYR A 27 -15.44 17.99 9.40
C TYR A 27 -16.12 18.82 10.52
N ALA A 28 -15.58 19.99 10.87
CA ALA A 28 -16.20 20.90 11.83
C ALA A 28 -17.57 21.39 11.35
N ARG A 29 -17.68 21.80 10.08
CA ARG A 29 -18.97 22.21 9.48
C ARG A 29 -20.01 21.09 9.49
N LEU A 30 -19.59 19.85 9.21
CA LEU A 30 -20.47 18.68 9.33
C LEU A 30 -20.98 18.48 10.77
N ARG A 31 -20.12 18.69 11.77
CA ARG A 31 -20.46 18.51 13.19
C ARG A 31 -21.41 19.59 13.71
N GLU A 32 -21.21 20.83 13.29
CA GLU A 32 -22.00 21.99 13.71
C GLU A 32 -23.41 21.99 13.10
N GLY A 33 -23.71 21.06 12.19
CA GLY A 33 -24.99 21.04 11.47
C GLY A 33 -25.19 22.29 10.60
N ALA A 34 -24.09 22.99 10.28
CA ALA A 34 -24.09 24.27 9.58
C ALA A 34 -24.46 24.15 8.09
N GLN A 35 -24.48 22.92 7.56
CA GLN A 35 -24.97 22.60 6.21
C GLN A 35 -26.29 21.81 6.30
N PRO A 36 -27.31 22.12 5.47
CA PRO A 36 -28.50 21.31 5.40
C PRO A 36 -28.11 19.87 5.05
N CYS A 37 -28.66 18.93 5.82
CA CYS A 37 -28.37 17.49 5.86
C CYS A 37 -28.81 16.78 4.55
N THR A 38 -28.26 17.22 3.41
CA THR A 38 -28.70 16.84 2.05
C THR A 38 -27.52 16.51 1.13
N GLU A 39 -26.28 16.75 1.55
CA GLU A 39 -25.12 16.34 0.76
C GLU A 39 -25.01 14.80 0.74
N VAL A 40 -25.06 14.26 -0.47
CA VAL A 40 -24.99 12.82 -0.73
C VAL A 40 -23.88 12.54 -1.73
N PHE A 41 -23.13 11.48 -1.48
CA PHE A 41 -22.16 10.95 -2.43
C PHE A 41 -22.81 9.80 -3.20
N SER A 42 -22.84 9.92 -4.53
CA SER A 42 -23.43 8.89 -5.39
C SER A 42 -22.35 7.91 -5.84
N LEU A 43 -22.56 6.62 -5.53
CA LEU A 43 -21.69 5.54 -5.97
C LEU A 43 -21.98 5.20 -7.45
N PRO A 44 -21.02 4.59 -8.17
CA PRO A 44 -21.25 4.10 -9.53
C PRO A 44 -22.40 3.09 -9.65
N THR A 45 -22.79 2.45 -8.55
CA THR A 45 -23.93 1.53 -8.46
C THR A 45 -25.29 2.24 -8.41
N GLY A 46 -25.31 3.58 -8.28
CA GLY A 46 -26.51 4.39 -8.06
C GLY A 46 -26.92 4.51 -6.58
N GLU A 47 -26.26 3.76 -5.68
CA GLU A 47 -26.45 3.92 -4.23
C GLU A 47 -25.93 5.29 -3.76
N GLN A 48 -26.62 5.89 -2.80
CA GLN A 48 -26.24 7.18 -2.22
C GLN A 48 -25.81 7.01 -0.77
N VAL A 49 -24.64 7.56 -0.44
CA VAL A 49 -24.12 7.62 0.92
C VAL A 49 -24.28 9.04 1.42
N LYS A 50 -25.00 9.22 2.53
CA LYS A 50 -25.16 10.53 3.17
C LYS A 50 -23.82 10.99 3.74
N LEU A 51 -23.48 12.25 3.54
CA LEU A 51 -22.28 12.87 4.09
C LEU A 51 -22.59 13.37 5.51
N GLU A 52 -22.45 12.47 6.47
CA GLU A 52 -22.70 12.73 7.89
C GLU A 52 -21.52 12.28 8.78
N VAL A 53 -21.44 12.79 10.00
CA VAL A 53 -20.33 12.53 10.93
C VAL A 53 -20.10 11.03 11.16
N SER A 54 -21.16 10.23 11.23
CA SER A 54 -21.10 8.75 11.38
C SER A 54 -20.50 8.03 10.17
N SER A 55 -20.58 8.63 8.99
CA SER A 55 -20.09 8.06 7.73
C SER A 55 -18.68 8.52 7.36
N VAL A 56 -18.11 9.46 8.13
CA VAL A 56 -16.86 10.13 7.80
C VAL A 56 -15.82 9.86 8.88
N CYS A 57 -14.60 9.50 8.50
CA CYS A 57 -13.51 9.30 9.46
C CYS A 57 -12.16 9.80 8.96
N PHE A 58 -11.29 10.17 9.89
CA PHE A 58 -9.90 10.50 9.58
C PHE A 58 -9.06 9.22 9.45
N CYS A 59 -8.21 9.16 8.44
CA CYS A 59 -7.25 8.10 8.21
C CYS A 59 -5.84 8.69 8.11
N THR A 60 -4.90 8.12 8.85
CA THR A 60 -3.49 8.52 8.78
C THR A 60 -2.85 7.99 7.49
N VAL A 61 -2.24 8.88 6.72
CA VAL A 61 -1.50 8.55 5.48
C VAL A 61 -0.14 7.94 5.80
N HIS A 62 0.42 8.32 6.95
CA HIS A 62 1.67 7.79 7.49
C HIS A 62 1.45 7.24 8.88
N ARG A 63 2.15 6.16 9.22
CA ARG A 63 2.05 5.58 10.57
C ARG A 63 2.79 6.37 11.64
N ASP A 64 3.85 7.08 11.24
CA ASP A 64 4.76 7.83 12.11
C ASP A 64 4.45 9.33 12.15
N GLU A 65 3.61 9.82 11.24
CA GLU A 65 3.16 11.21 11.21
C GLU A 65 1.62 11.27 11.41
N PRO A 66 1.13 11.27 12.67
CA PRO A 66 -0.31 11.29 12.95
C PRO A 66 -0.98 12.60 12.51
N GLN A 67 -0.19 13.63 12.18
CA GLN A 67 -0.70 14.90 11.65
C GLN A 67 -1.11 14.76 10.18
N HIS A 68 -0.46 13.89 9.41
CA HIS A 68 -0.78 13.65 8.00
C HIS A 68 -2.01 12.74 7.89
N GLN A 69 -3.19 13.36 7.97
CA GLN A 69 -4.48 12.68 7.93
C GLN A 69 -5.32 13.17 6.75
N ILE A 70 -6.08 12.25 6.16
CA ILE A 70 -7.08 12.55 5.15
C ILE A 70 -8.44 12.09 5.63
N LEU A 71 -9.49 12.75 5.14
CA LEU A 71 -10.86 12.39 5.46
C LEU A 71 -11.34 11.34 4.45
N VAL A 72 -11.95 10.27 4.95
CA VAL A 72 -12.54 9.23 4.11
C VAL A 72 -14.01 9.07 4.42
N LEU A 73 -14.78 8.79 3.38
CA LEU A 73 -16.19 8.43 3.46
C LEU A 73 -16.30 6.92 3.47
N VAL A 74 -16.99 6.37 4.47
CA VAL A 74 -17.27 4.95 4.60
C VAL A 74 -18.75 4.68 4.38
N ASN A 75 -19.06 3.60 3.65
CA ASN A 75 -20.43 3.13 3.55
C ASN A 75 -20.77 2.32 4.81
N PRO A 76 -21.70 2.78 5.66
CA PRO A 76 -22.06 2.07 6.89
C PRO A 76 -22.82 0.75 6.61
N GLN A 77 -23.50 0.63 5.46
CA GLN A 77 -24.30 -0.54 5.10
C GLN A 77 -23.45 -1.69 4.55
N ALA A 78 -22.30 -1.39 3.93
CA ALA A 78 -21.42 -2.36 3.29
C ALA A 78 -20.06 -2.42 4.01
N THR A 79 -19.95 -3.28 5.04
CA THR A 79 -18.69 -3.68 5.70
C THR A 79 -17.70 -2.54 6.06
N LYS A 80 -18.20 -1.30 6.23
CA LYS A 80 -17.40 -0.06 6.39
C LYS A 80 -16.33 0.10 5.28
N THR A 81 -16.73 -0.13 4.04
CA THR A 81 -15.89 0.10 2.86
C THR A 81 -15.66 1.59 2.64
N VAL A 82 -14.42 1.96 2.33
CA VAL A 82 -14.09 3.34 1.93
C VAL A 82 -14.60 3.56 0.50
N VAL A 83 -15.50 4.52 0.33
CA VAL A 83 -16.16 4.82 -0.94
C VAL A 83 -15.72 6.14 -1.56
N ALA A 84 -15.19 7.06 -0.76
CA ALA A 84 -14.63 8.32 -1.25
C ALA A 84 -13.55 8.86 -0.30
N VAL A 85 -12.73 9.77 -0.82
CA VAL A 85 -11.64 10.43 -0.10
C VAL A 85 -11.77 11.93 -0.35
N TYR A 86 -11.70 12.72 0.72
CA TYR A 86 -11.77 14.17 0.60
C TYR A 86 -10.38 14.73 0.27
N ILE A 87 -10.26 15.37 -0.88
CA ILE A 87 -9.02 15.90 -1.42
C ILE A 87 -9.33 17.23 -2.09
N LYS A 88 -8.56 18.28 -1.73
CA LYS A 88 -8.68 19.63 -2.31
C LYS A 88 -10.14 20.11 -2.41
N GLU A 89 -10.82 20.09 -1.26
CA GLU A 89 -12.21 20.55 -1.10
C GLU A 89 -13.28 19.75 -1.88
N SER A 90 -12.97 18.53 -2.33
CA SER A 90 -13.89 17.68 -3.08
C SER A 90 -13.81 16.22 -2.64
N TRP A 91 -14.90 15.48 -2.80
CA TRP A 91 -14.95 14.03 -2.59
C TRP A 91 -14.62 13.28 -3.87
N TRP A 92 -13.62 12.42 -3.80
CA TRP A 92 -13.14 11.64 -4.94
C TRP A 92 -13.33 10.14 -4.70
N PRO A 93 -13.87 9.38 -5.67
CA PRO A 93 -13.89 7.94 -5.57
C PRO A 93 -12.45 7.40 -5.63
N PRO A 94 -12.12 6.31 -4.92
CA PRO A 94 -10.76 5.75 -4.89
C PRO A 94 -10.17 5.48 -6.28
N GLU A 95 -11.00 5.07 -7.24
CA GLU A 95 -10.52 4.81 -8.61
C GLU A 95 -10.03 6.07 -9.34
N ASP A 96 -10.64 7.23 -9.09
CA ASP A 96 -10.22 8.50 -9.71
C ASP A 96 -8.99 9.07 -9.02
N VAL A 97 -8.83 8.84 -7.71
CA VAL A 97 -7.59 9.18 -6.99
C VAL A 97 -6.38 8.43 -7.58
N LEU A 98 -6.60 7.24 -8.14
CA LEU A 98 -5.55 6.43 -8.78
C LEU A 98 -5.30 6.79 -10.25
N ARG A 99 -6.03 7.75 -10.82
CA ARG A 99 -5.85 8.16 -12.22
C ARG A 99 -4.97 9.40 -12.33
N THR A 100 -4.45 9.60 -13.53
CA THR A 100 -3.68 10.78 -13.91
C THR A 100 -3.92 11.08 -15.39
N SER A 101 -3.91 12.37 -15.71
CA SER A 101 -3.92 12.90 -17.07
C SER A 101 -2.54 13.35 -17.54
N ASP A 102 -1.51 13.25 -16.68
CA ASP A 102 -0.13 13.58 -17.02
C ASP A 102 0.50 12.43 -17.83
N PRO A 103 0.81 12.62 -19.12
CA PRO A 103 1.44 11.58 -19.94
C PRO A 103 2.87 11.24 -19.50
N ALA A 104 3.53 12.10 -18.70
CA ALA A 104 4.85 11.81 -18.15
C ALA A 104 4.78 10.75 -17.02
N ARG A 105 3.60 10.53 -16.43
CA ARG A 105 3.40 9.50 -15.40
C ARG A 105 3.21 8.12 -16.02
N GLY A 106 4.33 7.52 -16.41
CA GLY A 106 4.37 6.18 -16.99
C GLY A 106 5.49 5.32 -16.39
N GLY A 107 5.22 4.03 -16.19
CA GLY A 107 6.18 3.09 -15.64
C GLY A 107 6.38 3.23 -14.13
N LEU A 108 7.52 2.74 -13.63
CA LEU A 108 7.85 2.81 -12.20
C LEU A 108 8.45 4.17 -11.86
N MET A 109 7.76 4.92 -11.00
CA MET A 109 8.18 6.26 -10.58
C MET A 109 8.33 6.32 -9.07
N LYS A 110 9.40 6.99 -8.61
CA LYS A 110 9.63 7.23 -7.19
C LYS A 110 8.57 8.19 -6.65
N VAL A 111 8.02 7.86 -5.49
CA VAL A 111 7.09 8.73 -4.76
C VAL A 111 7.87 9.92 -4.19
N GLN A 112 7.52 11.12 -4.62
CA GLN A 112 8.18 12.39 -4.28
C GLN A 112 7.22 13.42 -3.70
N SER A 113 5.93 13.36 -3.99
CA SER A 113 4.95 14.33 -3.47
C SER A 113 3.96 13.73 -2.48
N PHE A 114 3.31 14.58 -1.67
CA PHE A 114 2.22 14.18 -0.80
C PHE A 114 1.03 13.60 -1.59
N GLY A 115 0.74 14.13 -2.79
CA GLY A 115 -0.29 13.55 -3.67
C GLY A 115 0.01 12.10 -4.05
N GLU A 116 1.26 11.79 -4.37
CA GLU A 116 1.69 10.41 -4.63
C GLU A 116 1.67 9.53 -3.37
N ARG A 117 1.92 10.11 -2.19
CA ARG A 117 1.73 9.42 -0.91
C ARG A 117 0.26 9.06 -0.67
N ILE A 118 -0.68 9.92 -1.07
CA ILE A 118 -2.12 9.58 -1.05
C ILE A 118 -2.40 8.43 -2.02
N VAL A 119 -1.90 8.47 -3.26
CA VAL A 119 -2.06 7.36 -4.23
C VAL A 119 -1.53 6.03 -3.65
N LEU A 120 -0.34 6.06 -3.04
CA LEU A 120 0.25 4.90 -2.37
C LEU A 120 -0.64 4.40 -1.23
N PHE A 121 -1.16 5.31 -0.40
CA PHE A 121 -2.10 4.97 0.68
C PHE A 121 -3.38 4.33 0.13
N ILE A 122 -3.96 4.84 -0.96
CA ILE A 122 -5.16 4.26 -1.57
C ILE A 122 -4.88 2.86 -2.11
N LEU A 123 -3.77 2.65 -2.82
CA LEU A 123 -3.40 1.31 -3.29
C LEU A 123 -3.23 0.32 -2.12
N ASN A 124 -2.57 0.75 -1.04
CA ASN A 124 -2.19 -0.11 0.08
C ASN A 124 -3.35 -0.39 1.06
N VAL A 125 -4.03 0.65 1.52
CA VAL A 125 -5.01 0.56 2.61
C VAL A 125 -6.42 0.33 2.07
N VAL A 126 -6.78 1.00 0.98
CA VAL A 126 -8.15 0.96 0.43
C VAL A 126 -8.29 -0.17 -0.57
N ILE A 127 -7.57 -0.14 -1.70
CA ILE A 127 -7.70 -1.14 -2.75
C ILE A 127 -7.27 -2.51 -2.22
N PHE A 128 -6.02 -2.62 -1.75
CA PHE A 128 -5.54 -3.89 -1.24
C PHE A 128 -6.23 -4.28 0.07
N GLY A 129 -6.25 -3.41 1.07
CA GLY A 129 -6.74 -3.74 2.40
C GLY A 129 -8.24 -4.04 2.49
N ARG A 130 -9.07 -3.50 1.58
CA ARG A 130 -10.53 -3.63 1.65
C ARG A 130 -11.18 -4.21 0.40
N LEU A 131 -10.79 -3.76 -0.81
CA LEU A 131 -11.53 -4.11 -2.03
C LEU A 131 -11.05 -5.41 -2.69
N GLU A 132 -9.74 -5.65 -2.73
CA GLU A 132 -9.17 -6.83 -3.39
C GLU A 132 -8.88 -7.99 -2.41
N ARG A 133 -9.07 -7.76 -1.11
CA ARG A 133 -8.86 -8.77 -0.06
C ARG A 133 -10.08 -9.68 0.09
N LYS A 134 -9.84 -10.95 0.44
CA LYS A 134 -10.90 -11.85 0.89
C LYS A 134 -11.18 -11.59 2.38
N LEU A 135 -12.46 -11.45 2.74
CA LEU A 135 -12.87 -11.12 4.12
C LEU A 135 -12.51 -12.22 5.14
N ASP A 136 -12.41 -13.48 4.71
CA ASP A 136 -12.04 -14.62 5.58
C ASP A 136 -10.55 -14.63 6.01
N ASP A 137 -9.78 -13.68 5.49
CA ASP A 137 -8.39 -13.47 5.85
C ASP A 137 -8.36 -12.48 7.02
N ASP A 138 -8.65 -12.92 8.24
CA ASP A 138 -9.00 -12.00 9.34
C ASP A 138 -7.81 -11.20 9.95
N ASP A 139 -6.56 -11.44 9.52
CA ASP A 139 -5.39 -11.04 10.35
C ASP A 139 -4.35 -10.06 9.75
N MET A 140 -4.49 -9.55 8.53
CA MET A 140 -3.37 -8.88 7.83
C MET A 140 -3.80 -7.71 6.94
N PHE A 141 -3.85 -6.49 7.48
CA PHE A 141 -3.81 -5.28 6.65
C PHE A 141 -2.43 -4.65 6.74
N PHE A 142 -1.96 -4.10 5.62
CA PHE A 142 -0.78 -3.25 5.67
C PHE A 142 -1.14 -1.95 6.37
N LEU A 143 -0.36 -1.62 7.40
CA LEU A 143 -0.38 -0.28 7.96
C LEU A 143 0.10 0.73 6.91
N PRO A 144 -0.33 2.00 7.02
CA PRO A 144 0.26 3.08 6.25
C PRO A 144 1.79 3.04 6.33
N HIS A 145 2.45 3.36 5.22
CA HIS A 145 3.91 3.36 5.16
C HIS A 145 4.47 4.52 5.98
N SER A 146 5.66 4.31 6.55
CA SER A 146 6.36 5.41 7.21
C SER A 146 6.71 6.50 6.19
N VAL A 147 6.74 7.76 6.60
CA VAL A 147 7.21 8.86 5.75
C VAL A 147 8.65 8.62 5.26
N LYS A 148 9.46 7.91 6.05
CA LYS A 148 10.86 7.58 5.77
C LYS A 148 11.03 6.37 4.83
N GLU A 149 9.95 5.65 4.53
CA GLU A 149 10.02 4.53 3.59
C GLU A 149 9.97 5.03 2.16
N GLU A 150 10.94 4.59 1.37
CA GLU A 150 10.92 4.83 -0.06
C GLU A 150 9.90 3.92 -0.74
N ALA A 151 9.23 4.46 -1.75
CA ALA A 151 8.25 3.74 -2.53
C ALA A 151 8.37 4.13 -4.00
N LYS A 152 7.99 3.20 -4.88
CA LYS A 152 7.70 3.50 -6.28
C LYS A 152 6.29 3.06 -6.64
N ILE A 153 5.58 3.89 -7.39
CA ILE A 153 4.27 3.58 -7.95
C ILE A 153 4.47 3.17 -9.41
N LEU A 154 3.79 2.10 -9.82
CA LEU A 154 3.72 1.68 -11.21
C LEU A 154 2.51 2.34 -11.87
N TRP A 155 2.77 3.27 -12.77
CA TRP A 155 1.77 3.93 -13.61
C TRP A 155 1.67 3.23 -14.96
N ARG A 156 0.45 2.99 -15.43
CA ARG A 156 0.19 2.37 -16.73
C ARG A 156 -1.17 2.82 -17.24
N ASP A 157 -1.20 3.27 -18.50
CA ASP A 157 -2.42 3.66 -19.21
C ASP A 157 -3.25 4.69 -18.42
N GLY A 158 -2.58 5.72 -17.87
CA GLY A 158 -3.21 6.81 -17.10
C GLY A 158 -3.67 6.43 -15.68
N ALA A 159 -3.24 5.28 -15.14
CA ALA A 159 -3.62 4.83 -13.80
C ALA A 159 -2.46 4.21 -13.01
N ALA A 160 -2.49 4.37 -11.69
CA ALA A 160 -1.65 3.66 -10.76
C ALA A 160 -2.15 2.22 -10.59
N VAL A 161 -1.33 1.25 -10.99
CA VAL A 161 -1.71 -0.17 -11.08
C VAL A 161 -1.00 -1.07 -10.07
N GLY A 162 -0.04 -0.52 -9.33
CA GLY A 162 0.70 -1.22 -8.31
C GLY A 162 1.77 -0.34 -7.69
N PHE A 163 2.48 -0.87 -6.70
CA PHE A 163 3.59 -0.20 -6.06
C PHE A 163 4.55 -1.22 -5.47
N TYR A 164 5.74 -0.75 -5.11
CA TYR A 164 6.56 -1.43 -4.13
C TYR A 164 7.20 -0.44 -3.15
N THR A 165 7.57 -0.91 -1.97
CA THR A 165 8.32 -0.13 -0.97
C THR A 165 9.64 -0.77 -0.63
N THR A 166 10.59 0.05 -0.19
CA THR A 166 11.94 -0.36 0.17
C THR A 166 12.30 0.10 1.58
N LYS A 167 12.96 -0.78 2.33
CA LYS A 167 13.72 -0.43 3.51
C LYS A 167 15.16 -0.18 3.09
N MET A 168 15.64 1.04 3.30
CA MET A 168 17.01 1.40 2.94
C MET A 168 17.99 0.77 3.92
N LYS A 169 19.16 0.39 3.43
CA LYS A 169 20.30 0.05 4.29
C LYS A 169 20.59 1.24 5.22
N GLY A 170 20.77 0.97 6.51
CA GLY A 170 20.96 1.99 7.54
C GLY A 170 19.66 2.58 8.11
N SER A 171 18.49 2.30 7.53
CA SER A 171 17.20 2.74 8.10
C SER A 171 16.81 1.91 9.32
N LEU A 172 16.10 2.52 10.28
CA LEU A 172 15.68 1.86 11.52
C LEU A 172 14.70 0.70 11.27
N CYS A 173 14.93 -0.42 11.96
CA CYS A 173 14.04 -1.55 12.05
C CYS A 173 12.97 -1.29 13.11
N GLY A 174 11.70 -1.28 12.70
CA GLY A 174 10.58 -1.08 13.61
C GLY A 174 10.61 0.27 14.32
N ASP A 175 10.04 0.31 15.52
CA ASP A 175 9.72 1.52 16.29
C ASP A 175 10.49 1.63 17.63
N GLY A 176 11.45 0.74 17.95
CA GLY A 176 12.05 0.81 19.30
C GLY A 176 13.34 0.04 19.61
N LEU A 177 13.99 -0.66 18.67
CA LEU A 177 15.18 -1.48 19.00
C LEU A 177 16.53 -0.81 18.66
N GLY A 178 16.53 0.38 18.06
CA GLY A 178 17.78 1.06 17.66
C GLY A 178 18.64 0.29 16.64
N VAL A 179 18.08 -0.77 16.05
CA VAL A 179 18.76 -1.61 15.06
C VAL A 179 18.42 -1.11 13.66
N CYS A 180 19.39 -1.09 12.76
CA CYS A 180 19.19 -0.68 11.37
C CYS A 180 19.28 -1.85 10.39
N TYR A 181 18.56 -1.76 9.27
CA TYR A 181 18.66 -2.72 8.17
C TYR A 181 20.10 -2.75 7.62
N LEU A 182 20.66 -3.94 7.48
CA LEU A 182 22.06 -4.14 7.05
C LEU A 182 22.22 -4.23 5.53
N LEU A 183 21.11 -4.26 4.79
CA LEU A 183 21.03 -4.31 3.34
C LEU A 183 19.72 -3.67 2.86
N PRO A 184 19.63 -3.24 1.59
CA PRO A 184 18.36 -2.81 1.01
C PRO A 184 17.37 -3.97 0.99
N VAL A 185 16.11 -3.72 1.38
CA VAL A 185 15.07 -4.76 1.41
C VAL A 185 13.81 -4.31 0.65
N LEU A 186 13.40 -5.10 -0.33
CA LEU A 186 12.09 -5.02 -0.98
C LEU A 186 11.02 -5.50 0.00
N ASP A 187 10.23 -4.56 0.50
CA ASP A 187 9.44 -4.78 1.71
C ASP A 187 7.98 -5.06 1.43
N THR A 188 7.35 -4.27 0.57
CA THR A 188 5.99 -4.57 0.13
C THR A 188 5.93 -4.44 -1.38
N VAL A 189 5.18 -5.33 -2.02
CA VAL A 189 4.97 -5.34 -3.47
C VAL A 189 3.51 -5.66 -3.72
N PHE A 190 2.83 -4.78 -4.45
CA PHE A 190 1.43 -4.96 -4.78
C PHE A 190 1.19 -4.63 -6.25
N VAL A 191 0.40 -5.49 -6.90
CA VAL A 191 -0.15 -5.25 -8.23
C VAL A 191 -1.65 -5.51 -8.16
N ARG A 192 -2.45 -4.55 -8.63
CA ARG A 192 -3.91 -4.66 -8.69
C ARG A 192 -4.33 -5.91 -9.47
N ARG A 193 -5.36 -6.60 -9.00
CA ARG A 193 -5.78 -7.92 -9.51
C ARG A 193 -6.00 -7.93 -11.02
N LYS A 194 -6.62 -6.88 -11.56
CA LYS A 194 -6.89 -6.72 -13.00
C LYS A 194 -5.63 -6.60 -13.88
N HIS A 195 -4.48 -6.25 -13.28
CA HIS A 195 -3.19 -6.11 -13.96
C HIS A 195 -2.19 -7.25 -13.66
N ARG A 196 -2.59 -8.25 -12.85
CA ARG A 196 -1.71 -9.38 -12.52
C ARG A 196 -1.49 -10.29 -13.74
N ARG A 197 -0.42 -11.10 -13.67
CA ARG A 197 0.03 -12.05 -14.71
C ARG A 197 0.55 -11.41 -16.01
N GLN A 198 0.80 -10.11 -16.01
CA GLN A 198 1.37 -9.37 -17.15
C GLN A 198 2.87 -9.06 -16.97
N GLY A 199 3.58 -9.81 -16.12
CA GLY A 199 5.02 -9.59 -15.87
C GLY A 199 5.37 -8.42 -14.93
N LEU A 200 4.39 -7.64 -14.46
CA LEU A 200 4.63 -6.43 -13.66
C LEU A 200 5.41 -6.67 -12.35
N GLY A 201 5.15 -7.77 -11.65
CA GLY A 201 5.92 -8.11 -10.43
C GLY A 201 7.39 -8.43 -10.73
N VAL A 202 7.68 -9.06 -11.88
CA VAL A 202 9.08 -9.29 -12.33
C VAL A 202 9.73 -7.97 -12.70
N ALA A 203 9.00 -7.05 -13.35
CA ALA A 203 9.50 -5.72 -13.67
C ALA A 203 9.85 -4.92 -12.40
N MET A 204 9.00 -4.96 -11.37
CA MET A 204 9.27 -4.33 -10.06
C MET A 204 10.51 -4.93 -9.38
N LEU A 205 10.66 -6.26 -9.36
CA LEU A 205 11.84 -6.90 -8.78
C LEU A 205 13.12 -6.55 -9.54
N ARG A 206 13.05 -6.51 -10.88
CA ARG A 206 14.18 -6.09 -11.73
C ARG A 206 14.59 -4.65 -11.43
N ASP A 207 13.62 -3.74 -11.37
CA ASP A 207 13.87 -2.32 -11.07
C ASP A 207 14.48 -2.13 -9.68
N PHE A 208 14.05 -2.91 -8.67
CA PHE A 208 14.68 -2.94 -7.35
C PHE A 208 16.14 -3.40 -7.42
N CYS A 209 16.43 -4.54 -8.07
CA CYS A 209 17.80 -5.02 -8.23
C CYS A 209 18.71 -4.02 -8.96
N ALA A 210 18.19 -3.37 -10.02
CA ALA A 210 18.91 -2.35 -10.77
C ALA A 210 19.17 -1.08 -9.95
N THR A 211 18.21 -0.68 -9.10
CA THR A 211 18.35 0.47 -8.20
C THR A 211 19.51 0.27 -7.22
N PHE A 212 19.73 -0.95 -6.74
CA PHE A 212 20.78 -1.30 -5.79
C PHE A 212 21.86 -2.19 -6.41
N ARG A 213 22.31 -1.86 -7.62
CA ARG A 213 23.28 -2.68 -8.38
C ARG A 213 24.64 -2.87 -7.68
N GLU A 214 25.03 -1.91 -6.85
CA GLU A 214 26.33 -1.91 -6.15
C GLU A 214 26.31 -2.75 -4.85
N ASP A 215 25.12 -3.09 -4.32
CA ASP A 215 25.02 -3.89 -3.10
C ASP A 215 25.19 -5.38 -3.39
N GLU A 216 26.14 -6.04 -2.72
CA GLU A 216 26.41 -7.48 -2.89
C GLU A 216 25.23 -8.37 -2.48
N ALA A 217 24.39 -7.89 -1.55
CA ALA A 217 23.22 -8.61 -1.06
C ALA A 217 22.01 -7.69 -0.99
N LEU A 218 20.89 -8.21 -1.48
CA LEU A 218 19.58 -7.59 -1.50
C LEU A 218 18.56 -8.47 -0.79
N GLY A 219 17.66 -7.84 -0.04
CA GLY A 219 16.61 -8.51 0.70
C GLY A 219 15.26 -8.45 -0.01
N VAL A 220 14.46 -9.50 0.16
CA VAL A 220 13.01 -9.46 0.11
C VAL A 220 12.55 -9.79 1.52
N SER A 221 11.73 -8.93 2.12
CA SER A 221 11.35 -9.11 3.52
C SER A 221 10.68 -10.49 3.73
N TRP A 222 10.89 -11.12 4.89
CA TRP A 222 10.26 -12.39 5.29
C TRP A 222 8.90 -12.17 5.96
N PRO A 223 7.92 -13.08 5.77
CA PRO A 223 7.87 -14.23 4.87
C PRO A 223 7.42 -13.85 3.47
N ILE A 224 8.06 -14.43 2.47
CA ILE A 224 7.68 -14.27 1.06
C ILE A 224 6.44 -15.10 0.75
N SER A 225 5.43 -14.47 0.14
CA SER A 225 4.24 -15.16 -0.34
C SER A 225 4.53 -16.19 -1.44
N PRO A 226 3.64 -17.17 -1.65
CA PRO A 226 3.70 -18.04 -2.81
C PRO A 226 3.78 -17.29 -4.15
N ALA A 227 3.00 -16.21 -4.33
CA ALA A 227 3.02 -15.44 -5.57
C ALA A 227 4.37 -14.76 -5.80
N MET A 228 4.95 -14.16 -4.76
CA MET A 228 6.27 -13.52 -4.85
C MET A 228 7.38 -14.54 -5.09
N TYR A 229 7.31 -15.74 -4.50
CA TYR A 229 8.22 -16.84 -4.86
C TYR A 229 8.14 -17.17 -6.36
N GLN A 230 6.95 -17.13 -6.98
CA GLN A 230 6.82 -17.32 -8.43
C GLN A 230 7.49 -16.21 -9.24
N VAL A 231 7.43 -14.96 -8.77
CA VAL A 231 8.15 -13.83 -9.40
C VAL A 231 9.65 -13.99 -9.24
N CYS A 232 10.13 -14.26 -8.02
CA CYS A 232 11.55 -14.51 -7.76
C CYS A 232 12.08 -15.67 -8.62
N ARG A 233 11.33 -16.77 -8.72
CA ARG A 233 11.68 -17.90 -9.59
C ARG A 233 11.87 -17.46 -11.04
N LYS A 234 10.87 -16.81 -11.62
CA LYS A 234 10.93 -16.36 -13.03
C LYS A 234 12.10 -15.40 -13.25
N PHE A 235 12.31 -14.47 -12.32
CA PHE A 235 13.41 -13.50 -12.39
C PHE A 235 14.77 -14.18 -12.32
N LEU A 236 15.03 -15.01 -11.30
CA LEU A 236 16.29 -15.70 -11.06
C LEU A 236 16.61 -16.81 -12.08
N SER A 237 15.59 -17.37 -12.73
CA SER A 237 15.80 -18.24 -13.89
C SER A 237 16.38 -17.47 -15.07
N ALA A 238 15.88 -16.25 -15.32
CA ALA A 238 16.32 -15.40 -16.43
C ALA A 238 17.61 -14.59 -16.14
N HIS A 239 17.95 -14.38 -14.88
CA HIS A 239 19.09 -13.56 -14.44
C HIS A 239 19.96 -14.37 -13.47
N PRO A 240 20.83 -15.29 -13.97
CA PRO A 240 21.68 -16.12 -13.14
C PRO A 240 22.62 -15.34 -12.20
N GLU A 241 23.02 -14.15 -12.61
CA GLU A 241 23.86 -13.21 -11.85
C GLU A 241 23.21 -12.75 -10.54
N GLU A 242 21.88 -12.74 -10.47
CA GLU A 242 21.13 -12.31 -9.29
C GLU A 242 20.91 -13.44 -8.25
N ARG A 243 21.21 -14.70 -8.60
CA ARG A 243 20.94 -15.87 -7.75
C ARG A 243 21.66 -15.85 -6.40
N GLY A 244 22.87 -15.28 -6.37
CA GLY A 244 23.64 -15.09 -5.14
C GLY A 244 23.30 -13.80 -4.39
N ARG A 245 22.60 -12.86 -5.03
CA ARG A 245 22.33 -11.52 -4.48
C ARG A 245 21.01 -11.45 -3.74
N LEU A 246 20.01 -12.26 -4.09
CA LEU A 246 18.65 -12.17 -3.53
C LEU A 246 18.39 -13.12 -2.34
N TRP A 247 18.04 -12.53 -1.20
CA TRP A 247 17.81 -13.21 0.08
C TRP A 247 16.42 -12.91 0.64
N GLU A 248 15.80 -13.90 1.25
CA GLU A 248 14.64 -13.71 2.13
C GLU A 248 15.16 -13.25 3.48
N VAL A 249 14.65 -12.13 4.00
CA VAL A 249 15.28 -11.41 5.11
C VAL A 249 14.33 -11.17 6.26
N GLU A 250 14.70 -11.63 7.45
CA GLU A 250 14.15 -11.13 8.71
C GLU A 250 14.95 -9.90 9.17
N PRO A 251 14.31 -8.83 9.68
CA PRO A 251 15.04 -7.66 10.17
C PRO A 251 16.02 -8.01 11.31
N PRO A 252 17.21 -7.40 11.38
CA PRO A 252 17.79 -6.41 10.47
C PRO A 252 18.47 -6.96 9.20
N GLY A 253 18.49 -8.27 9.03
CA GLY A 253 19.11 -8.93 7.88
C GLY A 253 20.61 -9.17 8.05
N ALA A 254 21.04 -9.57 9.25
CA ALA A 254 22.36 -10.17 9.46
C ALA A 254 22.46 -11.51 8.73
N TRP A 255 23.67 -12.08 8.57
CA TRP A 255 23.89 -13.34 7.85
C TRP A 255 23.01 -14.51 8.34
N GLY A 256 22.82 -14.65 9.65
CA GLY A 256 21.93 -15.66 10.23
C GLY A 256 20.43 -15.42 10.03
N GLN A 257 20.06 -14.26 9.50
CA GLN A 257 18.67 -13.81 9.27
C GLN A 257 18.34 -13.74 7.77
N ARG A 258 19.18 -14.35 6.93
CA ARG A 258 19.04 -14.42 5.47
C ARG A 258 18.84 -15.88 5.07
N GLY A 259 17.84 -16.14 4.24
CA GLY A 259 17.70 -17.40 3.53
C GLY A 259 17.82 -17.18 2.02
N SER A 260 18.70 -17.93 1.33
CA SER A 260 18.82 -17.81 -0.13
C SER A 260 17.48 -18.10 -0.79
N ILE A 261 16.95 -17.12 -1.55
CA ILE A 261 15.69 -17.28 -2.28
C ILE A 261 15.87 -18.34 -3.37
N TRP A 262 17.02 -18.34 -4.05
CA TRP A 262 17.31 -19.30 -5.11
C TRP A 262 17.28 -20.74 -4.60
N LEU A 263 17.96 -21.03 -3.48
CA LEU A 263 17.95 -22.38 -2.90
C LEU A 263 16.54 -22.81 -2.48
N LYS A 264 15.76 -21.91 -1.88
CA LYS A 264 14.36 -22.19 -1.52
C LYS A 264 13.49 -22.49 -2.74
N VAL A 265 13.67 -21.75 -3.84
CA VAL A 265 12.98 -21.99 -5.12
C VAL A 265 13.36 -23.35 -5.71
N GLN A 266 14.63 -23.75 -5.64
CA GLN A 266 15.10 -25.06 -6.13
C GLN A 266 14.54 -26.22 -5.29
N LEU A 267 14.55 -26.09 -3.96
CA LEU A 267 13.99 -27.10 -3.06
C LEU A 267 12.48 -27.30 -3.24
N GLN A 268 11.74 -26.24 -3.59
CA GLN A 268 10.32 -26.36 -3.94
C GLN A 268 10.10 -27.13 -5.24
N GLN A 269 11.05 -27.08 -6.19
CA GLN A 269 10.98 -27.82 -7.45
C GLN A 269 11.33 -29.30 -7.24
N SER A 270 12.34 -29.61 -6.42
CA SER A 270 12.74 -31.00 -6.15
C SER A 270 11.72 -31.79 -5.32
N ARG A 271 10.79 -31.11 -4.63
CA ARG A 271 9.66 -31.72 -3.93
C ARG A 271 8.47 -32.07 -4.84
N LEU A 272 8.56 -31.79 -6.13
CA LEU A 272 7.59 -32.22 -7.15
C LEU A 272 8.14 -33.41 -7.99
N PRO A 273 8.22 -34.62 -7.43
CA PRO A 273 8.04 -35.84 -8.22
C PRO A 273 6.80 -36.61 -7.74
N ASP A 274 5.92 -36.95 -8.69
CA ASP A 274 4.78 -37.88 -8.60
C ASP A 274 4.00 -37.98 -7.29
N ARG A 275 2.89 -37.24 -7.19
CA ARG A 275 1.71 -37.67 -6.41
C ARG A 275 0.43 -37.07 -7.01
N GLU A 276 -0.15 -37.79 -7.97
CA GLU A 276 -1.62 -37.87 -8.05
C GLU A 276 -2.12 -38.57 -6.79
N SER A 277 -2.37 -37.81 -5.74
CA SER A 277 -3.18 -38.25 -4.63
C SER A 277 -3.92 -37.05 -4.07
N HIS A 278 -5.24 -37.11 -4.15
CA HIS A 278 -6.17 -36.17 -3.53
C HIS A 278 -5.81 -35.92 -2.07
N GLU A 279 -5.14 -34.80 -1.83
CA GLU A 279 -5.04 -34.22 -0.50
C GLU A 279 -5.37 -32.74 -0.63
N LYS A 280 -6.49 -32.35 -0.02
CA LYS A 280 -7.01 -30.98 -0.03
C LYS A 280 -6.07 -30.09 0.78
N SER A 281 -4.97 -29.67 0.16
CA SER A 281 -4.12 -28.59 0.65
C SER A 281 -4.82 -27.26 0.36
N THR A 282 -5.43 -26.69 1.39
CA THR A 282 -6.00 -25.34 1.40
C THR A 282 -4.89 -24.30 1.44
N LEU A 283 -4.17 -24.12 0.34
CA LEU A 283 -3.31 -22.93 0.13
C LEU A 283 -3.64 -22.31 -1.23
N TRP A 284 -4.63 -21.41 -1.21
CA TRP A 284 -5.22 -20.81 -2.41
C TRP A 284 -4.39 -19.63 -2.95
N PRO A 285 -4.50 -19.36 -4.26
CA PRO A 285 -3.58 -18.51 -5.00
C PRO A 285 -3.95 -17.04 -4.91
N GLY A 286 -2.93 -16.18 -4.78
CA GLY A 286 -2.97 -14.93 -5.53
C GLY A 286 -2.70 -13.61 -4.80
N CYS A 287 -1.83 -13.55 -3.78
CA CYS A 287 -1.31 -12.27 -3.31
C CYS A 287 0.20 -12.34 -3.07
N PHE A 288 0.90 -11.27 -3.46
CA PHE A 288 2.33 -11.03 -3.23
C PHE A 288 2.48 -10.47 -1.80
N TRP A 289 3.22 -11.12 -0.92
CA TRP A 289 3.38 -10.70 0.48
C TRP A 289 4.82 -10.77 0.94
N CYS A 290 5.18 -9.78 1.74
CA CYS A 290 5.97 -9.92 2.93
C CYS A 290 5.17 -9.43 4.16
N ARG A 291 5.28 -10.10 5.31
CA ARG A 291 4.43 -10.06 6.52
C ARG A 291 5.05 -9.33 7.73
N SER A 292 5.83 -8.27 7.54
CA SER A 292 6.44 -7.58 8.70
C SER A 292 5.53 -6.63 9.49
N ARG A 293 4.20 -6.61 9.31
CA ARG A 293 3.34 -5.56 9.91
C ARG A 293 2.01 -6.10 10.44
N LYS A 294 1.90 -6.22 11.77
CA LYS A 294 0.65 -6.53 12.50
C LYS A 294 0.33 -5.40 13.47
N ARG A 295 -0.93 -4.96 13.57
CA ARG A 295 -1.62 -4.43 14.78
C ARG A 295 -3.09 -4.13 14.45
N ARG A 296 -3.96 -4.15 15.47
CA ARG A 296 -5.41 -3.86 15.40
C ARG A 296 -5.65 -2.36 15.13
N TRP A 297 -6.67 -2.05 14.34
CA TRP A 297 -7.13 -0.68 14.06
C TRP A 297 -7.51 0.01 15.39
N ILE A 298 -6.93 1.18 15.67
CA ILE A 298 -7.45 2.10 16.69
C ILE A 298 -7.91 3.33 15.92
N SER A 299 -9.22 3.48 15.78
CA SER A 299 -9.84 4.76 15.41
C SER A 299 -9.54 5.73 16.54
N THR A 300 -8.62 6.66 16.35
CA THR A 300 -8.45 7.76 17.30
C THR A 300 -9.42 8.87 16.92
N ASP A 301 -10.46 9.01 17.74
CA ASP A 301 -11.27 10.22 17.76
C ASP A 301 -10.36 11.39 18.19
N PRO A 302 -10.17 12.44 17.36
CA PRO A 302 -9.36 13.59 17.76
C PRO A 302 -9.90 14.29 19.02
N ALA A 303 -11.15 14.06 19.42
CA ALA A 303 -11.72 14.55 20.67
C ALA A 303 -11.17 13.84 21.93
N ALA A 304 -10.62 12.63 21.81
CA ALA A 304 -10.08 11.88 22.96
C ALA A 304 -8.66 12.31 23.37
N ALA A 305 -7.96 13.08 22.54
CA ALA A 305 -6.61 13.57 22.83
C ALA A 305 -6.59 14.90 23.61
N ALA A 306 -7.75 15.51 23.86
CA ALA A 306 -7.90 16.77 24.58
C ALA A 306 -8.77 16.57 25.83
N GLY A 307 -8.30 15.77 26.78
CA GLY A 307 -9.10 15.46 27.97
C GLY A 307 -8.34 14.74 29.07
N THR A 308 -7.25 15.31 29.57
CA THR A 308 -6.78 15.06 30.96
C THR A 308 -5.76 16.11 31.38
N LYS A 309 -6.25 17.30 31.74
CA LYS A 309 -5.66 18.17 32.77
C LYS A 309 -6.78 19.00 33.41
N GLN A 310 -7.23 18.53 34.56
CA GLN A 310 -8.03 19.18 35.62
C GLN A 310 -8.24 18.06 36.65
N GLU A 311 -7.81 18.10 37.90
CA GLU A 311 -7.13 19.07 38.77
C GLU A 311 -5.96 18.35 39.49
#